data_AF-A0A9D0VFQ2-F1
#
_entry.id   AF-A0A9D0VFQ2-F1
#
_cell.length_a   1.000
_cell.length_b   1.000
_cell.length_c   1.000
_cell.angle_alpha   90.00
_cell.angle_beta   90.00
_cell.angle_gamma   90.00
#
_symmetry.space_group_name_H-M   'P 1'
#
loop_
_entity.id
_entity.type
_entity.pdbx_description
1 polymer ?
#
loop_
_entity_poly.entity_id
_entity_poly.type
_entity_poly.pdbx_seq_one_letter_code
_entity_poly.pdbx_strand_id
1 'polypeptide(L)'
;MNPVDLLPILLIFGVMYFLIVRPQIKERQEHDKLLESLTRDDAVVTSAGIHGKVVSVSDATVVLDIGDKTRITIDKNSVARRQGEPAKAT
;
A
#
# COMPACT_ATOMS: atom_id res chain seq x y z
N MET A 1 -6.20 -25.52 36.29
CA MET A 1 -6.41 -24.45 35.29
C MET A 1 -7.69 -24.83 34.56
N ASN A 2 -8.80 -24.19 34.92
CA ASN A 2 -10.11 -24.64 34.47
C ASN A 2 -10.33 -24.11 33.05
N PRO A 3 -11.02 -24.86 32.17
CA PRO A 3 -11.31 -24.40 30.80
C PRO A 3 -12.11 -23.08 30.77
N VAL A 4 -12.82 -22.76 31.85
CA VAL A 4 -13.53 -21.48 32.05
C VAL A 4 -12.56 -20.29 32.22
N ASP A 5 -11.35 -20.51 32.74
CA ASP A 5 -10.34 -19.45 32.94
C ASP A 5 -9.67 -19.04 31.61
N LEU A 6 -9.70 -19.92 30.59
CA LEU A 6 -9.22 -19.62 29.23
C LEU A 6 -10.24 -18.88 28.37
N LEU A 7 -11.53 -18.91 28.74
CA LEU A 7 -12.61 -18.33 27.95
C LEU A 7 -12.49 -16.80 27.79
N PRO A 8 -12.16 -16.00 28.84
CA PRO A 8 -11.97 -14.55 28.69
C PRO A 8 -10.77 -14.21 27.80
N ILE A 9 -9.69 -14.99 27.91
CA ILE A 9 -8.47 -14.80 27.12
C ILE A 9 -8.74 -15.06 25.65
N LEU A 10 -9.41 -16.17 25.32
CA LEU A 10 -9.79 -16.51 23.95
C LEU A 10 -10.72 -15.46 23.32
N LEU A 11 -11.64 -14.91 24.11
CA LEU A 11 -12.59 -13.88 23.66
C LEU A 11 -11.87 -12.56 23.33
N ILE A 12 -10.95 -12.12 24.20
CA ILE A 12 -10.12 -10.93 23.95
C ILE A 12 -9.25 -11.11 22.70
N PHE A 13 -8.60 -12.26 22.54
CA PHE A 13 -7.81 -12.56 21.33
C PHE A 13 -8.70 -12.58 20.08
N GLY A 14 -9.90 -13.16 20.15
CA GLY A 14 -10.85 -13.17 19.04
C GLY A 14 -11.28 -11.76 18.60
N VAL A 15 -11.58 -10.88 19.55
CA VAL A 15 -11.94 -9.49 19.26
C VAL A 15 -10.75 -8.70 18.72
N MET A 16 -9.58 -8.80 19.35
CA MET A 16 -8.36 -8.12 18.90
C MET A 16 -7.94 -8.57 17.50
N TYR A 17 -7.99 -9.88 17.22
CA TYR A 17 -7.73 -10.45 15.89
C TYR A 17 -8.68 -9.85 14.86
N PHE A 18 -9.99 -9.84 15.14
CA PHE A 18 -10.98 -9.31 14.22
C PHE A 18 -10.78 -7.80 13.96
N LEU A 19 -10.50 -7.03 15.01
CA LEU A 19 -10.33 -5.58 14.92
C LEU A 19 -9.05 -5.16 14.19
N ILE A 20 -7.95 -5.93 14.25
CA ILE A 20 -6.69 -5.59 13.58
C ILE A 20 -6.58 -6.22 12.19
N VAL A 21 -6.97 -7.48 12.03
CA VAL A 21 -6.81 -8.21 10.76
C VAL A 21 -7.75 -7.67 9.69
N ARG A 22 -9.00 -7.33 10.05
CA ARG A 22 -9.96 -6.77 9.10
C ARG A 22 -9.51 -5.44 8.47
N PRO A 23 -9.05 -4.42 9.22
CA PRO A 23 -8.55 -3.18 8.62
C PRO A 23 -7.25 -3.40 7.83
N GLN A 24 -6.31 -4.22 8.33
CA GLN A 24 -5.06 -4.49 7.59
C GLN A 24 -5.31 -5.15 6.23
N ILE A 25 -6.25 -6.10 6.17
CA ILE A 25 -6.62 -6.75 4.90
C ILE A 25 -7.21 -5.72 3.93
N LYS A 26 -8.07 -4.81 4.41
CA LYS A 26 -8.66 -3.77 3.55
C LYS A 26 -7.60 -2.82 2.98
N GLU A 27 -6.69 -2.33 3.81
CA GLU A 27 -5.63 -1.42 3.34
C GLU A 27 -4.71 -2.09 2.33
N ARG A 28 -4.32 -3.35 2.55
CA ARG A 28 -3.53 -4.11 1.57
C ARG A 28 -4.28 -4.27 0.25
N GLN A 29 -5.55 -4.66 0.28
CA GLN A 29 -6.36 -4.79 -0.93
C GLN A 29 -6.53 -3.47 -1.68
N GLU A 30 -6.69 -2.35 -0.97
CA GLU A 30 -6.76 -1.02 -1.58
C GLU A 30 -5.42 -0.62 -2.20
N HIS A 31 -4.31 -0.94 -1.54
CA HIS A 31 -2.98 -0.70 -2.06
C HIS A 31 -2.71 -1.55 -3.31
N ASP A 32 -3.01 -2.85 -3.29
CA ASP A 32 -2.85 -3.73 -4.44
C ASP A 32 -3.66 -3.23 -5.65
N LYS A 33 -4.90 -2.77 -5.42
CA LYS A 33 -5.73 -2.13 -6.46
C LYS A 33 -5.13 -0.84 -7.01
N LEU A 34 -4.52 -0.01 -6.15
CA LEU A 34 -3.81 1.19 -6.59
C LEU A 34 -2.67 0.78 -7.53
N LEU A 35 -1.87 -0.21 -7.15
CA LEU A 35 -0.74 -0.70 -7.94
C LEU A 35 -1.20 -1.29 -9.27
N GLU A 36 -2.26 -2.10 -9.28
CA GLU A 36 -2.84 -2.69 -10.49
C GLU A 36 -3.41 -1.63 -11.44
N SER A 37 -4.00 -0.57 -10.89
CA SER A 37 -4.60 0.49 -11.70
C SER A 37 -3.57 1.45 -12.32
N LEU A 38 -2.28 1.37 -11.95
CA LEU A 38 -1.25 2.26 -12.48
C LEU A 38 -1.12 2.12 -14.00
N THR A 39 -1.20 3.26 -14.68
CA THR A 39 -1.10 3.37 -16.12
C THR A 39 0.06 4.28 -16.51
N ARG A 40 0.47 4.21 -17.80
CA ARG A 40 1.42 5.18 -18.35
C ARG A 40 0.85 6.58 -18.22
N ASP A 41 1.74 7.54 -18.02
CA ASP A 41 1.45 8.94 -17.79
C ASP A 41 0.82 9.30 -16.43
N ASP A 42 0.55 8.34 -15.55
CA ASP A 42 0.12 8.64 -14.17
C ASP A 42 1.21 9.39 -13.41
N ALA A 43 0.83 10.49 -12.76
CA ALA A 43 1.69 11.19 -11.83
C ALA A 43 1.57 10.54 -10.45
N VAL A 44 2.68 10.15 -9.84
CA VAL A 44 2.69 9.40 -8.58
C VAL A 44 3.72 9.94 -7.60
N VAL A 45 3.53 9.59 -6.34
CA VAL A 45 4.46 9.85 -5.25
C VAL A 45 4.90 8.50 -4.69
N THR A 46 6.21 8.29 -4.61
CA THR A 46 6.79 7.09 -4.01
C THR A 46 6.74 7.15 -2.49
N SER A 47 6.94 6.02 -1.82
CA SER A 47 7.05 5.94 -0.36
C SER A 47 8.18 6.81 0.22
N ALA A 48 9.21 7.11 -0.56
CA ALA A 48 10.31 8.01 -0.19
C ALA A 48 9.99 9.50 -0.44
N GLY A 49 8.78 9.83 -0.93
CA GLY A 49 8.39 11.20 -1.25
C GLY A 49 8.89 11.71 -2.60
N ILE A 50 9.35 10.81 -3.49
CA ILE A 50 9.79 11.20 -4.84
C ILE A 50 8.55 11.38 -5.71
N HIS A 51 8.48 12.52 -6.39
CA HIS A 51 7.44 12.83 -7.36
C HIS A 51 7.93 12.48 -8.76
N GLY A 52 7.11 11.75 -9.52
CA GLY A 52 7.47 11.37 -10.87
C GLY A 52 6.28 10.92 -11.70
N LYS A 53 6.51 10.77 -13.00
CA LYS A 53 5.51 10.35 -13.97
C LYS A 53 5.81 8.95 -14.46
N VAL A 54 4.81 8.08 -14.50
CA VAL A 54 4.96 6.68 -14.94
C VAL A 54 5.23 6.63 -16.45
N VAL A 55 6.39 6.08 -16.82
CA VAL A 55 6.79 5.85 -18.22
C VAL A 55 6.41 4.45 -18.68
N SER A 56 6.59 3.46 -17.81
CA SER A 56 6.20 2.08 -18.07
C SER A 56 5.94 1.33 -16.77
N VAL A 57 4.96 0.43 -16.82
CA VAL A 57 4.61 -0.49 -15.74
C VAL A 57 4.96 -1.90 -16.19
N SER A 58 5.62 -2.65 -15.32
CA SER A 58 5.85 -4.10 -15.43
C SER A 58 5.20 -4.79 -14.23
N ASP A 59 5.29 -6.12 -14.16
CA ASP A 59 4.61 -6.87 -13.09
C ASP A 59 5.14 -6.51 -11.70
N ALA A 60 6.47 -6.44 -11.54
CA ALA A 60 7.13 -6.16 -10.27
C ALA A 60 7.68 -4.74 -10.14
N THR A 61 7.91 -4.04 -11.26
CA THR A 61 8.63 -2.76 -11.28
C THR A 61 7.92 -1.70 -12.10
N VAL A 62 8.23 -0.43 -11.81
CA VAL A 62 7.71 0.74 -12.51
C VAL A 62 8.87 1.66 -12.85
N VAL A 63 8.88 2.17 -14.09
CA VAL A 63 9.83 3.19 -14.52
C VAL A 63 9.17 4.56 -14.38
N LEU A 64 9.79 5.42 -13.58
CA LEU A 64 9.36 6.79 -13.34
C LEU A 64 10.30 7.77 -14.01
N ASP A 65 9.74 8.80 -14.65
CA ASP A 65 10.44 10.01 -15.06
C ASP A 65 10.34 11.03 -13.93
N ILE A 66 11.49 11.46 -13.41
CA ILE A 66 11.58 12.43 -12.31
C ILE A 66 12.03 13.82 -12.80
N GLY A 67 12.08 14.04 -14.12
CA GLY A 67 12.58 15.26 -14.73
C GLY A 67 14.00 15.14 -15.26
N ASP A 68 14.42 16.14 -16.05
CA ASP A 68 15.79 16.25 -16.59
C ASP A 68 16.30 15.02 -17.34
N LYS A 69 15.41 14.35 -18.09
CA LYS A 69 15.68 13.07 -18.78
C LYS A 69 16.13 11.93 -17.86
N THR A 70 15.92 12.08 -16.56
CA THR A 70 16.29 11.07 -15.56
C THR A 70 15.12 10.12 -15.36
N ARG A 71 15.39 8.83 -15.60
CA ARG A 71 14.44 7.74 -15.35
C ARG A 71 14.98 6.84 -14.28
N ILE A 72 14.12 6.46 -13.34
CA ILE A 72 14.44 5.53 -12.27
C ILE A 72 13.49 4.35 -12.32
N THR A 73 14.01 3.17 -12.03
CA THR A 73 13.20 1.96 -11.86
C THR A 73 13.04 1.71 -10.38
N ILE A 74 11.80 1.59 -9.94
CA ILE A 74 11.47 1.24 -8.56
C ILE A 74 10.59 0.00 -8.53
N ASP A 75 10.52 -0.64 -7.38
CA ASP A 75 9.51 -1.67 -7.16
C ASP A 75 8.11 -1.06 -7.22
N LYS A 76 7.18 -1.79 -7.84
CA LYS A 76 5.78 -1.36 -7.95
C LYS A 76 5.18 -1.07 -6.57
N ASN A 77 5.50 -1.90 -5.58
CA ASN A 77 5.10 -1.73 -4.18
C ASN A 77 5.66 -0.47 -3.49
N SER A 78 6.63 0.22 -4.11
CA SER A 78 7.17 1.47 -3.58
C SER A 78 6.34 2.71 -3.99
N VAL A 79 5.28 2.54 -4.79
CA VAL A 79 4.36 3.63 -5.13
C VAL A 79 3.35 3.83 -4.00
N ALA A 80 3.37 5.01 -3.36
CA ALA A 80 2.52 5.29 -2.20
C ALA A 80 1.14 5.81 -2.58
N ARG A 81 1.06 6.72 -3.56
CA ARG A 81 -0.19 7.34 -4.02
C ARG A 81 -0.06 7.99 -5.39
N ARG A 82 -1.19 8.27 -6.04
CA ARG A 82 -1.26 9.16 -7.21
C ARG A 82 -1.18 10.63 -6.77
N GLN A 83 -0.55 11.46 -7.59
CA GLN A 83 -0.48 12.90 -7.36
C GLN A 83 -1.88 13.51 -7.55
N GLY A 84 -2.36 14.23 -6.54
CA GLY A 84 -3.73 14.78 -6.49
C GLY A 84 -4.66 14.01 -5.55
N GLU A 85 -4.27 12.80 -5.13
CA GLU A 85 -4.96 12.08 -4.07
C GLU A 85 -4.41 12.54 -2.71
N PRO A 86 -5.28 12.88 -1.73
CA PRO A 86 -4.81 13.32 -0.42
C PRO A 86 -3.92 12.25 0.19
N ALA A 87 -2.85 12.69 0.87
CA ALA A 87 -2.05 11.81 1.70
C ALA A 87 -2.99 11.08 2.66
N LYS A 88 -3.15 9.76 2.54
CA LYS A 88 -3.81 8.98 3.58
C LYS A 88 -3.05 9.26 4.88
N ALA A 89 -3.70 9.97 5.80
CA ALA A 89 -3.16 10.26 7.12
C ALA A 89 -2.90 8.91 7.80
N THR A 90 -1.63 8.68 8.12
CA THR A 90 -1.15 7.48 8.82
C THR A 90 -1.60 7.50 10.27
#